data_AF-A0A7J4DXD0-F1
#
_entry.id   AF-A0A7J4DXD0-F1
#
_cell.length_a   1.000
_cell.length_b   1.000
_cell.length_c   1.000
_cell.angle_alpha   90.00
_cell.angle_beta   90.00
_cell.angle_gamma   90.00
#
_symmetry.space_group_name_H-M   'P 1'
#
loop_
_entity.id
_entity.type
_entity.pdbx_description
1 polymer ?
#
loop_
_entity_poly.entity_id
_entity_poly.type
_entity_poly.pdbx_seq_one_letter_code
_entity_poly.pdbx_strand_id
1 'polypeptide(L)'
;MYNVGNRDWVTVKEIADAVVEAMGLERVEYVYKPATSDGRGWPGDVKLMLLDISRIARETGWKPKLSSLEAVRVTAKHLVKELTRKTS
;
A
#
# COMPACT_ATOMS: atom_id res chain seq x y z
N MET A 1 -12.86 16.86 13.39
CA MET A 1 -12.37 15.52 12.98
C MET A 1 -12.31 15.47 11.47
N TYR A 2 -11.22 14.95 10.90
CA TYR A 2 -11.01 14.83 9.46
C TYR A 2 -10.53 13.41 9.12
N ASN A 3 -11.00 12.87 8.00
CA ASN A 3 -10.35 11.74 7.36
C ASN A 3 -9.09 12.23 6.66
N VAL A 4 -7.97 11.53 6.84
CA VAL A 4 -6.71 11.79 6.16
C VAL A 4 -6.32 10.50 5.46
N GLY A 5 -6.11 10.56 4.15
CA GLY A 5 -5.91 9.39 3.31
C GLY A 5 -5.68 9.78 1.86
N ASN A 6 -5.72 8.81 0.94
CA ASN A 6 -5.53 9.09 -0.48
C ASN A 6 -6.84 9.27 -1.24
N ARG A 7 -6.76 9.68 -2.51
CA ARG A 7 -7.91 9.78 -3.43
C ARG A 7 -8.15 8.49 -4.21
N ASP A 8 -7.22 7.56 -4.12
CA ASP A 8 -7.20 6.28 -4.80
C ASP A 8 -6.89 5.16 -3.80
N TRP A 9 -6.91 3.93 -4.27
CA TRP A 9 -6.58 2.72 -3.52
C TRP A 9 -5.70 1.82 -4.37
N VAL A 10 -5.07 0.83 -3.73
CA VAL A 10 -4.25 -0.19 -4.39
C VAL A 10 -4.65 -1.56 -3.92
N THR A 11 -4.54 -2.55 -4.80
CA THR A 11 -4.73 -3.95 -4.47
C THR A 11 -3.52 -4.51 -3.72
N VAL A 12 -3.74 -5.58 -2.95
CA VAL A 12 -2.64 -6.33 -2.30
C VAL A 12 -1.63 -6.86 -3.32
N LYS A 13 -2.08 -7.23 -4.52
CA LYS A 13 -1.19 -7.68 -5.59
C LYS A 13 -0.29 -6.54 -6.09
N GLU A 14 -0.83 -5.34 -6.32
CA GLU A 14 -0.01 -4.19 -6.74
C GLU A 14 1.02 -3.79 -5.68
N ILE A 15 0.68 -3.95 -4.39
CA ILE A 15 1.66 -3.79 -3.30
C ILE A 15 2.78 -4.82 -3.43
N ALA A 16 2.44 -6.10 -3.64
CA ALA A 16 3.43 -7.16 -3.82
C ALA A 16 4.31 -6.92 -5.07
N ASP A 17 3.71 -6.48 -6.18
CA ASP A 17 4.43 -6.13 -7.41
C ASP A 17 5.43 -4.99 -7.15
N ALA A 18 5.02 -3.92 -6.44
CA ALA A 18 5.89 -2.80 -6.09
C ALA A 18 7.07 -3.19 -5.18
N VAL A 19 6.86 -4.16 -4.27
CA VAL A 19 7.93 -4.69 -3.42
C VAL A 19 8.91 -5.53 -4.24
N VAL A 20 8.42 -6.42 -5.11
CA VAL A 20 9.26 -7.22 -6.02
C VAL A 20 10.11 -6.32 -6.92
N GLU A 21 9.51 -5.27 -7.50
CA GLU A 21 10.19 -4.25 -8.30
C GLU A 21 11.31 -3.56 -7.48
N ALA A 22 11.01 -3.13 -6.26
CA ALA A 22 11.98 -2.45 -5.39
C ALA A 22 13.15 -3.36 -4.96
N MET A 23 12.91 -4.67 -4.85
CA MET A 23 13.95 -5.65 -4.53
C MET A 23 14.77 -6.10 -5.74
N GLY A 24 14.35 -5.74 -6.96
CA GLY A 24 15.02 -6.18 -8.20
C GLY A 24 14.91 -7.69 -8.45
N LEU A 25 13.81 -8.32 -7.98
CA LEU A 25 13.60 -9.76 -8.14
C LEU A 25 12.89 -10.04 -9.47
N GLU A 26 13.29 -11.14 -10.11
CA GLU A 26 12.67 -11.64 -11.33
C GLU A 26 12.02 -13.01 -11.10
N ARG A 27 11.01 -13.35 -11.91
CA ARG A 27 10.33 -14.65 -11.89
C ARG A 27 9.74 -15.05 -10.52
N VAL A 28 9.24 -14.08 -9.77
CA VAL A 28 8.56 -14.31 -8.48
C VAL A 28 7.20 -14.97 -8.72
N GLU A 29 6.93 -16.04 -7.98
CA GLU A 29 5.62 -16.69 -7.94
C GLU A 29 4.81 -16.20 -6.72
N TYR A 30 3.55 -15.82 -6.94
CA TYR A 30 2.63 -15.44 -5.86
C TYR A 30 1.74 -16.61 -5.46
N VAL A 31 1.79 -16.98 -4.19
CA VAL A 31 0.91 -17.99 -3.60
C VAL A 31 -0.13 -17.29 -2.72
N TYR A 32 -1.39 -17.32 -3.16
CA TYR A 32 -2.50 -16.70 -2.43
C TYR A 32 -3.08 -17.68 -1.40
N LYS A 33 -3.16 -17.25 -0.14
CA LYS A 33 -3.68 -18.05 0.99
C LYS A 33 -4.82 -17.32 1.69
N PRO A 34 -6.07 -17.44 1.21
CA PRO A 34 -7.20 -16.85 1.89
C PRO A 34 -7.45 -17.53 3.24
N ALA A 35 -7.69 -16.74 4.29
CA ALA A 35 -7.99 -17.24 5.63
C ALA A 35 -9.50 -17.28 5.94
N THR A 36 -10.32 -16.67 5.08
CA THR A 36 -11.78 -16.68 5.19
C THR A 36 -12.40 -17.19 3.90
N SER A 37 -13.64 -17.69 3.98
CA SER A 37 -14.39 -18.18 2.81
C SER A 37 -14.61 -17.12 1.74
N ASP A 38 -14.62 -15.85 2.12
CA ASP A 38 -14.71 -14.74 1.20
C ASP A 38 -13.35 -14.23 0.71
N GLY A 39 -12.22 -14.79 1.14
CA GLY A 39 -10.91 -14.48 0.57
C GLY A 39 -10.10 -13.39 1.28
N ARG A 40 -10.42 -13.08 2.54
CA ARG A 40 -9.68 -12.11 3.38
C ARG A 40 -8.44 -12.73 4.00
N GLY A 41 -7.52 -11.87 4.47
CA GLY A 41 -6.32 -12.29 5.18
C GLY A 41 -6.59 -12.83 6.59
N TRP A 42 -7.66 -12.37 7.25
CA TRP A 42 -8.10 -12.82 8.58
C TRP A 42 -9.55 -12.38 8.87
N PRO A 43 -10.23 -12.96 9.88
CA PRO A 43 -11.55 -12.48 10.32
C PRO A 43 -11.52 -11.01 10.73
N GLY A 44 -12.37 -10.18 10.13
CA GLY A 44 -12.45 -8.74 10.38
C GLY A 44 -11.60 -7.85 9.45
N ASP A 45 -10.78 -8.43 8.58
CA ASP A 45 -10.02 -7.70 7.57
C ASP A 45 -10.94 -7.00 6.56
N VAL A 46 -10.79 -5.68 6.37
CA VAL A 46 -11.66 -4.92 5.46
C VAL A 46 -11.09 -4.99 4.04
N LYS A 47 -11.77 -5.72 3.16
CA LYS A 47 -11.31 -5.94 1.77
C LYS A 47 -11.07 -4.67 0.95
N LEU A 48 -11.91 -3.66 1.11
CA LEU A 48 -11.87 -2.42 0.35
C LEU A 48 -12.02 -1.26 1.32
N MET A 49 -11.03 -0.37 1.34
CA MET A 49 -11.01 0.81 2.19
C MET A 49 -10.54 2.00 1.38
N LEU A 50 -11.38 3.01 1.29
CA LEU A 50 -11.07 4.32 0.74
C LEU A 50 -11.90 5.35 1.51
N LEU A 51 -11.23 6.26 2.21
CA LEU A 51 -11.90 7.30 2.99
C LEU A 51 -12.24 8.48 2.08
N ASP A 52 -13.42 9.07 2.28
CA ASP A 52 -13.71 10.39 1.70
C ASP A 52 -12.90 11.47 2.45
N ILE A 53 -11.97 12.09 1.73
CA ILE A 53 -11.12 13.19 2.20
C ILE A 53 -11.58 14.58 1.71
N SER A 54 -12.78 14.68 1.12
CA SER A 54 -13.32 15.93 0.56
C SER A 54 -13.33 17.07 1.58
N ARG A 55 -13.67 16.76 2.84
CA ARG A 55 -13.74 17.74 3.93
C ARG A 55 -12.40 18.41 4.21
N ILE A 56 -11.33 17.65 4.41
CA ILE A 56 -10.01 18.21 4.72
C ILE A 56 -9.42 18.94 3.51
N ALA A 57 -9.66 18.43 2.30
CA ALA A 57 -9.22 19.06 1.07
C ALA A 57 -9.85 20.45 0.89
N ARG A 58 -11.17 20.56 1.13
CA ARG A 58 -11.91 21.83 1.02
C ARG A 58 -11.57 22.82 2.13
N GLU A 59 -11.48 22.37 3.38
CA GLU A 59 -11.34 23.27 4.54
C GLU A 59 -9.90 23.72 4.79
N THR A 60 -8.89 22.97 4.31
CA THR A 60 -7.47 23.28 4.59
C THR A 60 -6.59 23.39 3.33
N GLY A 61 -7.10 22.99 2.16
CA GLY A 61 -6.30 22.87 0.94
C GLY A 61 -5.33 21.68 0.94
N TRP A 62 -5.37 20.83 1.97
CA TRP A 62 -4.54 19.63 2.04
C TRP A 62 -4.81 18.69 0.86
N LYS A 63 -3.73 18.12 0.30
CA LYS A 63 -3.80 17.11 -0.75
C LYS A 63 -2.63 16.13 -0.65
N PRO A 64 -2.84 14.85 -0.94
CA PRO A 64 -1.75 13.89 -1.07
C PRO A 64 -0.84 14.33 -2.23
N LYS A 65 0.48 14.21 -2.04
CA LYS A 65 1.48 14.53 -3.07
C LYS A 65 1.79 13.33 -3.98
N LEU A 66 1.44 12.12 -3.54
CA LEU A 66 1.67 10.86 -4.20
C LEU A 66 0.36 10.10 -4.29
N SER A 67 0.13 9.39 -5.39
CA SER A 67 -0.86 8.32 -5.48
C SER A 67 -0.57 7.20 -4.46
N SER A 68 -1.55 6.32 -4.23
CA SER A 68 -1.36 5.20 -3.29
C SER A 68 -0.23 4.27 -3.75
N LEU A 69 -0.14 3.98 -5.04
CA LEU A 69 0.90 3.12 -5.59
C LEU A 69 2.29 3.77 -5.53
N GLU A 70 2.39 5.07 -5.80
CA GLU A 70 3.66 5.80 -5.67
C GLU A 70 4.16 5.83 -4.22
N ALA A 71 3.26 6.07 -3.26
CA ALA A 71 3.60 6.05 -1.85
C ALA A 71 4.13 4.67 -1.42
N VAL A 72 3.50 3.59 -1.89
CA VAL A 72 3.98 2.21 -1.67
C VAL A 72 5.36 2.00 -2.28
N ARG A 73 5.58 2.38 -3.54
CA ARG A 73 6.88 2.25 -4.23
C ARG A 73 8.00 3.01 -3.51
N VAL A 74 7.75 4.25 -3.09
CA VAL A 74 8.72 5.06 -2.34
C VAL A 74 9.05 4.40 -1.00
N THR A 75 8.04 3.87 -0.31
CA THR A 75 8.23 3.17 0.97
C THR A 75 9.04 1.89 0.77
N ALA A 76 8.68 1.05 -0.21
CA ALA A 76 9.37 -0.19 -0.51
C ALA A 76 10.86 0.05 -0.82
N LYS A 77 11.20 1.04 -1.67
CA LYS A 77 12.59 1.41 -1.97
C LYS A 77 13.36 1.87 -0.72
N HIS A 78 12.73 2.66 0.15
CA HIS A 78 13.36 3.07 1.41
C HIS A 78 13.63 1.88 2.33
N LEU A 79 12.67 0.97 2.48
CA LEU A 79 12.82 -0.21 3.34
C LEU A 79 13.89 -1.16 2.83
N VAL A 80 13.95 -1.43 1.52
CA VAL A 80 15.02 -2.24 0.92
C VAL A 80 16.38 -1.63 1.26
N LYS A 81 16.54 -0.31 1.08
CA LYS A 81 17.79 0.39 1.43
C LYS A 81 18.11 0.31 2.92
N GLU A 82 17.13 0.46 3.81
CA GLU A 82 17.35 0.39 5.26
C GLU A 82 17.77 -1.02 5.70
N LEU A 83 17.09 -2.04 5.20
CA LEU A 83 17.31 -3.43 5.58
C LEU A 83 18.67 -3.94 5.07
N THR A 84 19.06 -3.61 3.84
CA THR A 84 20.39 -3.99 3.30
C THR A 84 21.53 -3.34 4.08
N ARG A 85 21.37 -2.10 4.56
CA ARG A 85 22.40 -1.41 5.36
C ARG A 85 22.60 -2.00 6.76
N LYS A 86 21.57 -2.63 7.34
CA LYS A 86 21.65 -3.29 8.65
C LYS A 86 22.32 -4.66 8.60
N THR A 87 22.48 -5.25 7.42
CA THR A 87 23.11 -6.57 7.22
C THR A 87 24.58 -6.48 6.79
N SER A 88 25.14 -5.27 6.69
CA SER A 88 26.55 -5.00 6.36
C SER A 88 27.34 -4.53 7.57
#